data_AF-A0A2N2D2N8-F1
#
_entry.id   AF-A0A2N2D2N8-F1
#
_cell.length_a   1.000
_cell.length_b   1.000
_cell.length_c   1.000
_cell.angle_alpha   90.00
_cell.angle_beta   90.00
_cell.angle_gamma   90.00
#
_symmetry.space_group_name_H-M   'P 1'
#
loop_
_entity.id
_entity.type
_entity.pdbx_description
1 polymer ?
#
loop_
_entity_poly.entity_id
_entity_poly.type
_entity_poly.pdbx_seq_one_letter_code
_entity_poly.pdbx_strand_id
1 'polypeptide(L)'
;MLLTVLTTVSRWAIPFLLLVIPIYGYCKSIPVYETFVEGAEEGFYTAIKIIPFLVGMLVAISVFRASGAMDYLVRAMMPVMAAIGAPPEVLPLAVMRPLSGSGALGLATELMRAYGPDSMIGRLASVMQGTTDTTFFVLTVYFGSVGIKKFKYALITGLTADITGLVASIYICNRLFG
;
A
#
# COMPACT_ATOMS: atom_id res chain seq x y z
N MET A 1 -24.50 4.41 -11.53
CA MET A 1 -25.14 3.30 -10.80
C MET A 1 -24.13 2.48 -9.99
N LEU A 2 -23.10 1.89 -10.62
CA LEU A 2 -22.06 1.10 -9.91
C LEU A 2 -21.33 1.89 -8.80
N LEU A 3 -20.83 3.10 -9.11
CA LEU A 3 -20.15 3.96 -8.13
C LEU A 3 -21.04 4.29 -6.93
N THR A 4 -22.31 4.57 -7.17
CA THR A 4 -23.29 4.86 -6.11
C THR A 4 -23.45 3.66 -5.17
N VAL A 5 -23.61 2.45 -5.72
CA VAL A 5 -23.70 1.22 -4.94
C VAL A 5 -22.42 1.00 -4.11
N LEU A 6 -21.24 1.13 -4.72
CA LEU A 6 -19.96 0.98 -4.04
C LEU A 6 -19.80 1.97 -2.89
N THR A 7 -20.10 3.24 -3.11
CA THR A 7 -20.00 4.27 -2.07
C THR A 7 -20.96 4.03 -0.90
N THR A 8 -22.18 3.55 -1.17
CA THR A 8 -23.14 3.19 -0.12
C THR A 8 -22.62 2.02 0.71
N VAL A 9 -22.13 0.95 0.06
CA VAL A 9 -21.55 -0.21 0.77
C VAL A 9 -20.36 0.22 1.63
N SER A 10 -19.41 1.00 1.09
CA SER A 10 -18.24 1.47 1.84
C SER A 10 -18.62 2.32 3.06
N ARG A 11 -19.66 3.15 2.96
CA ARG A 11 -20.14 3.97 4.10
C ARG A 11 -20.74 3.12 5.22
N TRP A 12 -21.45 2.04 4.87
CA TRP A 12 -22.08 1.16 5.86
C TRP A 12 -21.14 0.11 6.44
N ALA A 13 -20.00 -0.17 5.80
CA ALA A 13 -19.06 -1.20 6.24
C ALA A 13 -18.54 -0.99 7.67
N ILE A 14 -18.10 0.23 8.02
CA ILE A 14 -17.55 0.52 9.36
C ILE A 14 -18.63 0.42 10.44
N PRO A 15 -19.80 1.11 10.33
CA PRO A 15 -20.88 0.94 11.29
C PRO A 15 -21.35 -0.52 11.43
N PHE A 16 -21.43 -1.25 10.31
CA PHE A 16 -21.82 -2.66 10.31
C PHE A 16 -20.83 -3.50 11.13
N LEU A 17 -19.53 -3.35 10.92
CA LEU A 17 -18.52 -4.08 11.69
C LEU A 17 -18.57 -3.73 13.19
N LEU A 18 -18.68 -2.43 13.52
CA LEU A 18 -18.77 -1.95 14.90
C LEU A 18 -20.03 -2.42 15.63
N LEU A 19 -21.09 -2.77 14.92
CA LEU A 19 -22.33 -3.26 15.50
C LEU A 19 -22.36 -4.78 15.56
N VAL A 20 -21.99 -5.45 14.47
CA VAL A 20 -22.08 -6.92 14.36
C VAL A 20 -21.04 -7.63 15.23
N ILE A 21 -19.81 -7.14 15.31
CA ILE A 21 -18.74 -7.81 16.08
C ILE A 21 -19.09 -7.84 17.59
N PRO A 22 -19.45 -6.73 18.24
CA PRO A 22 -19.85 -6.75 19.65
C PRO A 22 -21.11 -7.57 19.90
N ILE A 23 -22.12 -7.48 19.04
CA ILE A 23 -23.36 -8.28 19.18
C ILE A 23 -23.04 -9.78 19.07
N TYR A 24 -22.20 -10.17 18.12
CA TYR A 24 -21.78 -11.56 17.97
C TYR A 24 -21.04 -12.05 19.22
N GLY A 25 -20.12 -11.25 19.77
CA GLY A 25 -19.42 -11.55 21.02
C GLY A 25 -20.40 -11.70 22.20
N TYR A 26 -21.37 -10.79 22.31
CA TYR A 26 -22.41 -10.83 23.32
C TYR A 26 -23.27 -12.10 23.21
N CYS A 27 -23.73 -12.46 22.00
CA CYS A 27 -24.49 -13.69 21.74
C CYS A 27 -23.70 -14.97 22.05
N LYS A 28 -22.37 -14.91 22.02
CA LYS A 28 -21.46 -16.00 22.42
C LYS A 28 -21.09 -15.96 23.91
N SER A 29 -21.70 -15.06 24.68
CA SER A 29 -21.41 -14.86 26.12
C SER A 29 -19.94 -14.53 26.39
N ILE A 30 -19.30 -13.82 25.45
CA ILE A 30 -17.94 -13.29 25.61
C ILE A 30 -18.03 -11.95 26.37
N PRO A 31 -17.16 -11.69 27.36
CA PRO A 31 -17.05 -10.38 28.02
C PRO A 31 -16.48 -9.34 27.05
N VAL A 32 -17.35 -8.78 26.20
CA VAL A 32 -16.96 -7.98 25.02
C VAL A 32 -16.08 -6.79 25.37
N TYR A 33 -16.38 -6.10 26.48
CA TYR A 33 -15.63 -4.92 26.88
C TYR A 33 -14.22 -5.30 27.35
N GLU A 34 -14.11 -6.31 28.21
CA GLU A 34 -12.85 -6.81 28.75
C GLU A 34 -11.95 -7.34 27.63
N THR A 35 -12.48 -8.17 26.73
CA THR A 35 -11.75 -8.69 25.57
C THR A 35 -11.31 -7.57 24.62
N PHE A 36 -12.13 -6.52 24.45
CA PHE A 36 -11.74 -5.35 23.67
C PHE A 36 -10.57 -4.59 24.31
N VAL A 37 -10.61 -4.36 25.61
CA VAL A 37 -9.55 -3.64 26.35
C VAL A 37 -8.24 -4.43 26.30
N GLU A 38 -8.30 -5.75 26.53
CA GLU A 38 -7.15 -6.65 26.43
C GLU A 38 -6.52 -6.60 25.03
N GLY A 39 -7.34 -6.74 23.98
CA GLY A 39 -6.87 -6.64 22.60
C GLY A 39 -6.30 -5.25 22.25
N ALA A 40 -6.84 -4.17 22.82
CA ALA A 40 -6.32 -2.82 22.64
C ALA A 40 -4.95 -2.64 23.31
N GLU A 41 -4.76 -3.21 24.50
CA GLU A 41 -3.48 -3.21 25.22
C GLU A 41 -2.41 -4.00 24.44
N GLU A 42 -2.72 -5.21 23.97
CA GLU A 42 -1.81 -6.01 23.13
C GLU A 42 -1.42 -5.27 21.83
N GLY A 43 -2.40 -4.59 21.21
CA GLY A 43 -2.19 -3.75 20.04
C GLY A 43 -1.20 -2.60 20.32
N PHE A 44 -1.28 -1.98 21.50
CA PHE A 44 -0.37 -0.91 21.91
C PHE A 44 1.08 -1.42 22.08
N TYR A 45 1.28 -2.56 22.74
CA TYR A 45 2.60 -3.20 22.84
C TYR A 45 3.19 -3.54 21.46
N THR A 46 2.35 -4.04 20.57
CA THR A 46 2.73 -4.37 19.19
C THR A 46 3.16 -3.12 18.43
N ALA A 47 2.40 -2.01 18.54
CA ALA A 47 2.75 -0.73 17.94
C ALA A 47 4.13 -0.24 18.41
N ILE A 48 4.42 -0.27 19.71
CA ILE A 48 5.72 0.15 20.27
C ILE A 48 6.87 -0.68 19.67
N LYS A 49 6.70 -2.01 19.56
CA LYS A 49 7.72 -2.89 18.96
C LYS A 49 7.99 -2.57 17.50
N ILE A 50 6.98 -2.11 16.76
CA ILE A 50 7.04 -1.83 15.33
C ILE A 50 7.66 -0.45 15.03
N ILE A 51 7.50 0.55 15.91
CA ILE A 51 7.96 1.94 15.71
C ILE A 51 9.42 2.04 15.19
N PRO A 52 10.43 1.37 15.78
CA PRO A 52 11.81 1.51 15.33
C PRO A 52 12.01 1.11 13.86
N PHE A 53 11.33 0.05 13.42
CA PHE A 53 11.40 -0.43 12.04
C PHE A 53 10.76 0.57 11.06
N LEU A 54 9.60 1.12 11.43
CA LEU A 54 8.92 2.14 10.64
C LEU A 54 9.75 3.42 10.52
N VAL A 55 10.32 3.89 11.63
CA VAL A 55 11.18 5.08 11.63
C VAL A 55 12.40 4.88 10.72
N GLY A 56 13.09 3.74 10.84
CA GLY A 56 14.24 3.44 9.97
C GLY A 56 13.88 3.45 8.49
N MET A 57 12.75 2.82 8.14
CA MET A 57 12.26 2.79 6.76
C MET A 57 11.86 4.19 6.24
N LEU A 58 11.09 4.95 7.02
CA LEU A 58 10.64 6.30 6.64
C LEU A 58 11.82 7.28 6.50
N VAL A 59 12.82 7.17 7.37
CA VAL A 59 14.06 7.97 7.26
C VAL A 59 14.82 7.60 5.99
N ALA A 60 15.00 6.30 5.69
CA ALA A 60 15.68 5.85 4.48
C ALA A 60 14.98 6.36 3.20
N ILE A 61 13.65 6.29 3.16
CA ILE A 61 12.84 6.85 2.07
C ILE A 61 13.05 8.37 1.95
N SER A 62 13.02 9.08 3.08
CA SER A 62 13.17 10.54 3.10
C SER A 62 14.53 10.97 2.59
N VAL A 63 15.61 10.28 2.99
CA VAL A 63 16.96 10.51 2.49
C VAL A 63 17.05 10.18 0.99
N PHE A 64 16.48 9.06 0.55
CA PHE A 64 16.47 8.67 -0.86
C PHE A 64 15.77 9.71 -1.75
N ARG A 65 14.69 10.32 -1.27
CA ARG A 65 14.01 11.41 -1.98
C ARG A 65 14.77 12.73 -1.91
N ALA A 66 15.18 13.16 -0.72
CA ALA A 66 15.85 14.45 -0.52
C ALA A 66 17.23 14.53 -1.19
N SER A 67 17.90 13.39 -1.38
CA SER A 67 19.18 13.32 -2.10
C SER A 67 19.05 13.44 -3.62
N GLY A 68 17.84 13.42 -4.18
CA GLY A 68 17.61 13.37 -5.62
C GLY A 68 17.89 12.01 -6.26
N ALA A 69 18.21 10.97 -5.46
CA ALA A 69 18.47 9.63 -5.98
C ALA A 69 17.26 9.04 -6.72
N MET A 70 16.04 9.38 -6.28
CA MET A 70 14.81 9.05 -7.01
C MET A 70 14.79 9.66 -8.41
N ASP A 71 15.18 10.92 -8.58
CA ASP A 71 15.18 11.58 -9.89
C ASP A 71 16.21 10.96 -10.84
N TYR A 72 17.38 10.59 -10.32
CA TYR A 72 18.38 9.84 -11.10
C TYR A 72 17.86 8.46 -11.50
N LEU A 73 17.18 7.74 -10.62
CA LEU A 73 16.55 6.46 -10.93
C LEU A 73 15.50 6.60 -12.02
N VAL A 74 14.63 7.63 -11.92
CA VAL A 74 13.64 7.93 -12.96
C VAL A 74 14.31 8.16 -14.30
N ARG A 75 15.32 9.04 -14.35
CA ARG A 75 16.07 9.33 -15.59
C ARG A 75 16.72 8.08 -16.19
N ALA A 76 17.32 7.23 -15.35
CA ALA A 76 17.94 5.98 -15.79
C ALA A 76 16.92 4.97 -16.35
N MET A 77 15.69 4.97 -15.82
CA MET A 77 14.63 4.04 -16.21
C MET A 77 13.69 4.54 -17.28
N MET A 78 13.76 5.83 -17.66
CA MET A 78 13.00 6.39 -18.79
C MET A 78 13.03 5.54 -20.06
N PRO A 79 14.18 5.04 -20.58
CA PRO A 79 14.17 4.26 -21.82
C PRO A 79 13.40 2.95 -21.68
N VAL A 80 13.44 2.33 -20.50
CA VAL A 80 12.69 1.10 -20.20
C VAL A 80 11.20 1.40 -20.11
N MET A 81 10.82 2.48 -19.42
CA MET A 81 9.43 2.94 -19.31
C MET A 81 8.83 3.26 -20.69
N ALA A 82 9.59 3.97 -21.54
CA ALA A 82 9.17 4.26 -22.91
C ALA A 82 8.98 2.98 -23.74
N ALA A 83 9.88 2.00 -23.61
CA ALA A 83 9.78 0.73 -24.34
C ALA A 83 8.52 -0.08 -23.97
N ILE A 84 8.05 0.01 -22.73
CA ILE A 84 6.84 -0.67 -22.26
C ILE A 84 5.57 0.20 -22.34
N GLY A 85 5.67 1.40 -22.92
CA GLY A 85 4.54 2.33 -23.07
C GLY A 85 4.02 2.87 -21.73
N ALA A 86 4.89 3.02 -20.73
CA ALA A 86 4.54 3.56 -19.42
C ALA A 86 5.05 5.02 -19.27
N PRO A 87 4.22 5.94 -18.76
CA PRO A 87 4.65 7.30 -18.44
C PRO A 87 5.67 7.26 -17.27
N PRO A 88 6.86 7.86 -17.41
CA PRO A 88 7.91 7.80 -16.37
C PRO A 88 7.49 8.43 -15.03
N GLU A 89 6.46 9.28 -15.04
CA GLU A 89 5.89 9.93 -13.86
C GLU A 89 5.32 8.93 -12.83
N VAL A 90 4.97 7.71 -13.23
CA VAL A 90 4.46 6.68 -12.31
C VAL A 90 5.59 5.90 -11.63
N LEU A 91 6.85 6.06 -12.05
CA LEU A 91 7.96 5.29 -11.52
C LEU A 91 8.23 5.57 -10.03
N PRO A 92 8.19 6.82 -9.52
CA PRO A 92 8.31 7.07 -8.09
C PRO A 92 7.22 6.35 -7.28
N LEU A 93 6.00 6.26 -7.81
CA LEU A 93 4.91 5.49 -7.19
C LEU A 93 5.24 3.99 -7.18
N ALA A 94 5.74 3.45 -8.29
CA ALA A 94 6.15 2.04 -8.39
C ALA A 94 7.23 1.66 -7.36
N VAL A 95 8.21 2.54 -7.13
CA VAL A 95 9.27 2.33 -6.14
C VAL A 95 8.75 2.47 -4.71
N MET A 96 7.85 3.42 -4.48
CA MET A 96 7.26 3.65 -3.17
C MET A 96 6.28 2.56 -2.75
N ARG A 97 5.63 1.87 -3.69
CA ARG A 97 4.61 0.86 -3.38
C ARG A 97 5.11 -0.29 -2.49
N PRO A 98 6.25 -0.95 -2.79
CA PRO A 98 6.83 -1.95 -1.90
C PRO A 98 7.24 -1.40 -0.52
N LEU A 99 7.58 -0.11 -0.44
CA LEU A 99 8.17 0.51 0.74
C LEU A 99 7.12 1.06 1.70
N SER A 100 6.07 1.72 1.21
CA SER A 100 5.07 2.39 2.05
C SER A 100 3.75 2.58 1.33
N GLY A 101 2.68 2.05 1.90
CA GLY A 101 1.33 2.14 1.33
C GLY A 101 0.75 3.54 1.44
N SER A 102 1.03 4.23 2.56
CA SER A 102 0.62 5.62 2.78
C SER A 102 1.45 6.60 1.96
N GLY A 103 2.76 6.34 1.81
CA GLY A 103 3.63 7.12 0.92
C GLY A 103 3.24 6.97 -0.55
N ALA A 104 2.94 5.74 -0.98
CA ALA A 104 2.40 5.46 -2.30
C ALA A 104 1.04 6.14 -2.53
N LEU A 105 0.13 6.09 -1.55
CA LEU A 105 -1.16 6.78 -1.65
C LEU A 105 -1.00 8.30 -1.81
N GLY A 106 -0.06 8.90 -1.09
CA GLY A 106 0.28 10.32 -1.22
C GLY A 106 0.75 10.68 -2.62
N LEU A 107 1.66 9.89 -3.19
CA LEU A 107 2.13 10.07 -4.58
C LEU A 107 1.02 9.85 -5.60
N ALA A 108 0.19 8.82 -5.41
CA ALA A 108 -0.94 8.55 -6.31
C ALA A 108 -1.93 9.73 -6.31
N THR A 109 -2.23 10.30 -5.14
CA THR A 109 -3.09 11.50 -5.05
C THR A 109 -2.44 12.73 -5.66
N GLU A 110 -1.12 12.90 -5.52
CA GLU A 110 -0.38 13.99 -6.18
C GLU A 110 -0.44 13.86 -7.71
N LEU A 111 -0.22 12.65 -8.25
CA LEU A 111 -0.35 12.37 -9.68
C LEU A 111 -1.77 12.67 -10.20
N MET A 112 -2.81 12.24 -9.46
CA MET A 112 -4.20 12.52 -9.82
C MET A 112 -4.54 14.02 -9.76
N ARG A 113 -3.94 14.78 -8.84
CA ARG A 113 -4.10 16.24 -8.77
C ARG A 113 -3.39 16.93 -9.93
N ALA A 114 -2.21 16.47 -10.30
CA ALA A 114 -1.39 17.08 -11.35
C ALA A 114 -1.93 16.77 -12.76
N TYR A 115 -2.33 15.53 -13.03
CA TYR A 115 -2.72 15.06 -14.37
C TYR A 115 -4.22 14.81 -14.54
N GLY A 116 -4.98 14.82 -13.44
CA GLY A 116 -6.39 14.44 -13.41
C GLY A 116 -6.59 12.94 -13.14
N PRO A 117 -7.63 12.54 -12.40
CA PRO A 117 -7.87 11.13 -12.05
C PRO A 117 -8.23 10.25 -13.26
N ASP A 118 -8.86 10.84 -14.28
CA ASP A 118 -9.23 10.13 -15.52
C ASP A 118 -8.11 10.07 -16.57
N SER A 119 -6.97 10.71 -16.31
CA SER A 119 -5.80 10.61 -17.19
C SER A 119 -5.19 9.21 -17.17
N MET A 120 -4.40 8.87 -18.18
CA MET A 120 -3.66 7.60 -18.20
C MET A 120 -2.78 7.43 -16.95
N ILE A 121 -2.11 8.51 -16.51
CA ILE A 121 -1.29 8.53 -15.30
C ILE A 121 -2.16 8.32 -14.05
N GLY A 122 -3.31 9.00 -13.95
CA GLY A 122 -4.26 8.85 -12.83
C GLY A 122 -4.87 7.45 -12.74
N ARG A 123 -5.21 6.85 -13.88
CA ARG A 123 -5.71 5.47 -13.97
C ARG A 123 -4.63 4.46 -13.59
N LEU A 124 -3.41 4.60 -14.10
CA LEU A 124 -2.27 3.77 -13.70
C LEU A 124 -2.02 3.86 -12.19
N ALA A 125 -1.97 5.08 -11.65
CA ALA A 125 -1.78 5.29 -10.22
C ALA A 125 -2.90 4.64 -9.39
N SER A 126 -4.15 4.67 -9.87
CA SER A 126 -5.29 4.01 -9.22
C SER A 126 -5.13 2.49 -9.20
N VAL A 127 -4.76 1.88 -10.33
CA VAL A 127 -4.60 0.42 -10.43
C VAL A 127 -3.40 -0.04 -9.60
N MET A 128 -2.27 0.66 -9.68
CA MET A 128 -1.08 0.35 -8.87
C MET A 128 -1.37 0.43 -7.37
N GLN A 129 -2.20 1.39 -6.93
CA GLN A 129 -2.60 1.52 -5.53
C GLN A 129 -3.51 0.37 -5.05
N GLY A 130 -4.16 -0.36 -5.97
CA GLY A 130 -5.10 -1.44 -5.66
C GLY A 130 -4.57 -2.86 -5.86
N THR A 131 -3.35 -3.07 -6.36
CA THR A 131 -2.90 -4.39 -6.84
C THR A 131 -2.04 -5.18 -5.86
N THR A 132 -1.05 -4.55 -5.21
CA THR A 132 -0.09 -5.26 -4.34
C THR A 132 -0.04 -4.70 -2.94
N ASP A 133 0.45 -5.50 -2.00
CA ASP A 133 0.73 -5.05 -0.65
C ASP A 133 2.11 -4.40 -0.55
N THR A 134 2.48 -3.96 0.65
CA THR A 134 3.74 -3.25 0.89
C THR A 134 4.86 -4.22 1.31
N THR A 135 5.59 -4.80 0.34
CA THR A 135 6.59 -5.87 0.59
C THR A 135 7.53 -5.60 1.77
N PHE A 136 8.23 -4.47 1.80
CA PHE A 136 9.18 -4.16 2.87
C PHE A 136 8.48 -3.84 4.20
N PHE A 137 7.29 -3.25 4.16
CA PHE A 137 6.49 -3.03 5.36
C PHE A 137 6.02 -4.36 5.95
N VAL A 138 5.52 -5.30 5.15
CA VAL A 138 5.16 -6.65 5.60
C VAL A 138 6.37 -7.34 6.23
N LEU A 139 7.55 -7.25 5.61
CA LEU A 139 8.77 -7.84 6.17
C LEU A 139 9.25 -7.18 7.45
N THR A 140 9.08 -5.88 7.61
CA THR A 140 9.57 -5.15 8.79
C THR A 140 8.57 -5.21 9.94
N VAL A 141 7.28 -5.08 9.64
CA VAL A 141 6.19 -5.00 10.61
C VAL A 141 5.69 -6.39 10.98
N TYR A 142 5.26 -7.18 9.99
CA TYR A 142 4.58 -8.44 10.29
C TYR A 142 5.60 -9.45 10.79
N PHE A 143 6.70 -9.60 10.06
CA PHE A 143 7.74 -10.55 10.44
C PHE A 143 8.55 -10.04 11.65
N GLY A 144 8.75 -8.73 11.76
CA GLY A 144 9.42 -8.13 12.92
C GLY A 144 8.62 -8.31 14.22
N SER A 145 7.29 -8.18 14.19
CA SER A 145 6.43 -8.34 15.37
C SER A 145 6.52 -9.73 16.02
N VAL A 146 6.77 -10.77 15.21
CA VAL A 146 6.92 -12.17 15.65
C VAL A 146 8.37 -12.67 15.63
N GLY A 147 9.35 -11.79 15.40
CA GLY A 147 10.78 -12.10 15.49
C GLY A 147 11.34 -12.99 14.38
N ILE A 148 10.72 -13.03 13.19
CA ILE A 148 11.21 -13.80 12.04
C ILE A 148 12.47 -13.16 11.48
N LYS A 149 13.58 -13.91 11.47
CA LYS A 149 14.89 -13.46 10.95
C LYS A 149 15.20 -13.96 9.54
N LYS A 150 14.56 -15.05 9.09
CA LYS A 150 14.82 -15.69 7.79
C LYS A 150 13.69 -15.36 6.79
N PHE A 151 13.83 -14.25 6.07
CA PHE A 151 12.78 -13.73 5.19
C PHE A 151 13.13 -13.71 3.70
N LYS A 152 14.25 -14.33 3.30
CA LYS A 152 14.77 -14.31 1.92
C LYS A 152 13.70 -14.65 0.86
N TYR A 153 12.94 -15.72 1.05
CA TYR A 153 11.93 -16.13 0.07
C TYR A 153 10.73 -15.18 0.04
N ALA A 154 10.34 -14.62 1.17
CA ALA A 154 9.26 -13.64 1.26
C ALA A 154 9.64 -12.34 0.53
N LEU A 155 10.90 -11.88 0.67
CA LEU A 155 11.41 -10.72 -0.07
C LEU A 155 11.38 -10.95 -1.57
N ILE A 156 11.89 -12.08 -2.05
CA ILE A 156 11.91 -12.38 -3.49
C ILE A 156 10.48 -12.46 -4.02
N THR A 157 9.60 -13.19 -3.33
CA THR A 157 8.20 -13.36 -3.75
C THR A 157 7.45 -12.02 -3.77
N GLY A 158 7.60 -11.21 -2.73
CA GLY A 158 6.98 -9.89 -2.64
C GLY A 158 7.44 -8.96 -3.77
N LEU A 159 8.76 -8.85 -3.99
CA LEU A 159 9.28 -8.02 -5.08
C LEU A 159 8.85 -8.52 -6.47
N THR A 160 8.77 -9.83 -6.68
CA THR A 160 8.23 -10.37 -7.95
C THR A 160 6.75 -10.07 -8.14
N ALA A 161 5.96 -10.07 -7.05
CA ALA A 161 4.57 -9.68 -7.08
C ALA A 161 4.42 -8.17 -7.38
N ASP A 162 5.27 -7.32 -6.79
CA ASP A 162 5.30 -5.88 -7.06
C ASP A 162 5.64 -5.57 -8.53
N ILE A 163 6.65 -6.24 -9.09
CA ILE A 163 7.01 -6.10 -10.51
C ILE A 163 5.86 -6.57 -11.40
N THR A 164 5.25 -7.71 -11.07
CA THR A 164 4.12 -8.25 -11.84
C THR A 164 2.91 -7.32 -11.76
N GLY A 165 2.61 -6.76 -10.59
CA GLY A 165 1.56 -5.77 -10.38
C GLY A 165 1.78 -4.51 -11.19
N LEU A 166 3.02 -4.00 -11.24
CA LEU A 166 3.40 -2.87 -12.09
C LEU A 166 3.16 -3.18 -13.57
N VAL A 167 3.71 -4.29 -14.07
CA VAL A 167 3.61 -4.67 -15.49
C VAL A 167 2.15 -4.93 -15.89
N ALA A 168 1.38 -5.62 -15.05
CA ALA A 168 -0.03 -5.87 -15.27
C ALA A 168 -0.85 -4.56 -15.27
N SER A 169 -0.54 -3.63 -14.36
CA SER A 169 -1.20 -2.31 -14.32
C SER A 169 -0.97 -1.55 -15.63
N ILE A 170 0.29 -1.50 -16.10
CA ILE A 170 0.67 -0.87 -17.37
C ILE A 170 -0.06 -1.52 -18.54
N TYR A 171 0.02 -2.85 -18.64
CA TYR A 171 -0.59 -3.60 -19.73
C TYR A 171 -2.11 -3.40 -19.81
N ILE A 172 -2.81 -3.56 -18.68
CA ILE A 172 -4.28 -3.46 -18.62
C ILE A 172 -4.72 -2.03 -18.92
N CYS A 173 -4.06 -1.02 -18.34
CA CYS A 173 -4.43 0.37 -18.60
C CYS A 173 -4.20 0.74 -20.07
N ASN A 174 -3.08 0.31 -20.67
CA ASN A 174 -2.80 0.57 -22.08
C ASN A 174 -3.82 -0.11 -22.99
N ARG A 175 -4.29 -1.32 -22.65
CA ARG A 175 -5.29 -2.04 -23.46
C ARG A 175 -6.71 -1.50 -23.35
N LEU A 176 -7.08 -0.95 -22.20
CA LEU A 176 -8.45 -0.47 -21.97
C LEU A 176 -8.62 1.02 -22.27
N PHE A 177 -7.54 1.81 -22.16
CA PHE A 177 -7.62 3.27 -22.15
C PHE A 177 -6.59 3.96 -23.06
N GLY A 178 -5.67 3.22 -23.65
CA GLY A 178 -4.68 3.70 -24.63
C GLY A 178 -5.17 3.59 -26.07
#